data_AF-A0AAE0ZTS2-F1
#
_entry.id   AF-A0AAE0ZTS2-F1
#
_cell.length_a   1.000
_cell.length_b   1.000
_cell.length_c   1.000
_cell.angle_alpha   90.00
_cell.angle_beta   90.00
_cell.angle_gamma   90.00
#
_symmetry.space_group_name_H-M   'P 1'
#
loop_
_entity.id
_entity.type
_entity.pdbx_description
1 polymer ?
#
loop_
_entity_poly.entity_id
_entity_poly.type
_entity_poly.pdbx_seq_one_letter_code
_entity_poly.pdbx_strand_id
1 'polypeptide(L)'
;MLREKYLTYLQSKYPQEYNPNYKTDKLKQKLQKHFGEKVQFWQPNYRSELVYSNEVPKGCAIEAAFESASSEERKLQEAAATLRRLILDSFKDHSHMPWPPTSEYLLSSGDQLPSALLKFLTALLSKQGTGHISSRSERLVRSMAQDICYNVTCGQWKMPKHLLLGMTMRHLTGSFQVINILNRFGHCASHSTLLELETAMCDSVVECSTNLPSAALAYPKITHFCWDNFDLTEETIDGSGTTHSTHGIMIQEIKEGNMEKIMEQPTVKTGKTKKRSATFKPHQIQPCYATGKAEPSLTDSTTTVENDQER
;
A
#
# COMPACT_ATOMS: atom_id res chain seq x y z
N MET A 1 -20.65 35.64 1.30
CA MET A 1 -21.80 35.79 2.23
C MET A 1 -22.01 37.21 2.79
N LEU A 2 -21.16 37.77 3.67
CA LEU A 2 -21.47 39.07 4.33
C LEU A 2 -21.44 40.27 3.37
N ARG A 3 -20.44 40.32 2.49
CA ARG A 3 -20.32 41.33 1.41
C ARG A 3 -21.57 41.34 0.52
N GLU A 4 -22.02 40.17 0.09
CA GLU A 4 -23.21 40.02 -0.76
C GLU A 4 -24.46 40.54 -0.07
N LYS A 5 -24.68 40.15 1.21
CA LYS A 5 -25.81 40.65 1.99
C LYS A 5 -25.80 42.18 2.14
N TYR A 6 -24.63 42.78 2.36
CA TYR A 6 -24.51 44.24 2.42
C TYR A 6 -24.78 44.91 1.07
N LEU A 7 -24.34 44.30 -0.04
CA LEU A 7 -24.64 44.80 -1.39
C LEU A 7 -26.14 44.73 -1.69
N THR A 8 -26.83 43.65 -1.32
CA THR A 8 -28.30 43.56 -1.44
C THR A 8 -29.01 44.61 -0.59
N TYR A 9 -28.50 44.91 0.61
CA TYR A 9 -29.01 46.00 1.43
C TYR A 9 -28.83 47.36 0.76
N LEU A 10 -27.64 47.65 0.21
CA LEU A 10 -27.39 48.91 -0.50
C LEU A 10 -28.28 49.04 -1.73
N GLN A 11 -28.43 47.98 -2.52
CA GLN A 11 -29.27 47.99 -3.71
C GLN A 11 -30.74 48.31 -3.40
N SER A 12 -31.23 47.88 -2.23
CA SER A 12 -32.64 48.09 -1.83
C SER A 12 -32.88 49.41 -1.07
N LYS A 13 -31.94 49.85 -0.22
CA LYS A 13 -32.14 51.02 0.66
C LYS A 13 -31.36 52.26 0.25
N TYR A 14 -30.22 52.10 -0.43
CA TYR A 14 -29.35 53.19 -0.85
C TYR A 14 -28.81 52.96 -2.27
N PRO A 15 -29.67 52.97 -3.31
CA PRO A 15 -29.26 52.64 -4.68
C PRO A 15 -28.13 53.53 -5.20
N GLN A 16 -28.06 54.77 -4.71
CA GLN A 16 -27.03 55.76 -5.05
C GLN A 16 -25.63 55.37 -4.55
N GLU A 17 -25.55 54.54 -3.50
CA GLU A 17 -24.28 54.07 -2.92
C GLU A 17 -23.92 52.64 -3.35
N TYR A 18 -24.74 52.02 -4.20
CA TYR A 18 -24.53 50.67 -4.69
C TYR A 18 -23.35 50.61 -5.67
N ASN A 19 -22.43 49.67 -5.45
CA ASN A 19 -21.32 49.40 -6.35
C ASN A 19 -21.09 47.88 -6.46
N PRO A 20 -21.27 47.25 -7.63
CA PRO A 20 -21.07 45.81 -7.79
C PRO A 20 -19.61 45.37 -7.59
N ASN A 21 -18.65 46.26 -7.83
CA ASN A 21 -17.21 46.03 -7.66
C ASN A 21 -16.70 46.41 -6.26
N TYR A 22 -17.58 46.39 -5.26
CA TYR A 22 -17.28 46.80 -3.90
C TYR A 22 -16.13 46.00 -3.27
N LYS A 23 -15.09 46.67 -2.77
CA LYS A 23 -13.96 46.06 -2.05
C LYS A 23 -14.25 45.91 -0.56
N THR A 24 -13.80 44.81 0.04
CA THR A 24 -14.07 44.45 1.44
C THR A 24 -13.32 45.29 2.48
N ASP A 25 -12.27 45.99 2.06
CA ASP A 25 -11.30 46.66 2.95
C ASP A 25 -11.94 47.74 3.83
N LYS A 26 -13.02 48.37 3.35
CA LYS A 26 -13.79 49.40 4.08
C LYS A 26 -15.13 48.90 4.64
N LEU A 27 -15.41 47.60 4.55
CA LEU A 27 -16.70 47.02 4.94
C LEU A 27 -17.02 47.25 6.42
N LYS A 28 -16.06 47.07 7.32
CA LYS A 28 -16.24 47.29 8.76
C LYS A 28 -16.64 48.73 9.08
N GLN A 29 -15.89 49.71 8.57
CA GLN A 29 -16.17 51.14 8.79
C GLN A 29 -17.56 51.53 8.28
N LYS A 30 -17.96 51.01 7.11
CA LYS A 30 -19.29 51.29 6.56
C LYS A 30 -20.42 50.62 7.34
N LEU A 31 -20.22 49.39 7.80
CA LEU A 31 -21.19 48.70 8.67
C LEU A 31 -21.40 49.47 9.98
N GLN A 32 -20.31 49.95 10.59
CA GLN A 32 -20.38 50.82 11.78
C GLN A 32 -21.11 52.13 11.47
N LYS A 33 -20.86 52.76 10.31
CA LYS A 33 -21.55 53.99 9.89
C LYS A 33 -23.06 53.78 9.69
N HIS A 34 -23.47 52.67 9.08
CA HIS A 34 -24.87 52.43 8.71
C HIS A 34 -25.70 51.82 9.86
N PHE A 35 -25.07 51.02 10.71
CA PHE A 35 -25.77 50.24 11.73
C PHE A 35 -25.38 50.59 13.17
N GLY A 36 -24.29 51.36 13.38
CA GLY A 36 -23.90 51.86 14.69
C GLY A 36 -23.81 50.77 15.76
N GLU A 37 -24.47 51.00 16.89
CA GLU A 37 -24.52 50.08 18.04
C GLU A 37 -25.35 48.81 17.79
N LYS A 38 -26.08 48.72 16.67
CA LYS A 38 -26.89 47.55 16.33
C LYS A 38 -26.03 46.38 15.85
N VAL A 39 -24.78 46.62 15.46
CA VAL A 39 -23.85 45.59 15.01
C VAL A 39 -22.61 45.62 15.88
N GLN A 40 -22.24 44.47 16.44
CA GLN A 40 -21.01 44.31 17.19
C GLN A 40 -19.98 43.49 16.42
N PHE A 41 -18.72 43.79 16.72
CA PHE A 41 -17.54 43.13 16.17
C PHE A 41 -16.77 42.54 17.34
N TRP A 42 -16.64 41.22 17.37
CA TRP A 42 -15.86 40.52 18.38
C TRP A 42 -14.71 39.79 17.72
N GLN A 43 -13.49 40.06 18.20
CA GLN A 43 -12.26 39.47 17.66
C GLN A 43 -11.82 38.30 18.56
N PRO A 44 -12.03 37.04 18.18
CA PRO A 44 -11.46 35.90 18.89
C PRO A 44 -9.94 35.85 18.72
N ASN A 45 -9.24 35.27 19.71
CA ASN A 45 -7.77 35.17 19.74
C ASN A 45 -7.14 34.37 18.58
N TYR A 46 -7.92 33.56 17.85
CA TYR A 46 -7.38 32.59 16.87
C TYR A 46 -8.13 32.56 15.53
N ARG A 47 -9.09 33.46 15.28
CA ARG A 47 -9.94 33.44 14.08
C ARG A 47 -10.31 34.83 13.60
N SER A 48 -10.88 34.91 12.40
CA SER A 48 -11.48 36.12 11.84
C SER A 48 -12.55 36.74 12.76
N GLU A 49 -12.69 38.06 12.65
CA GLU A 49 -13.64 38.85 13.43
C GLU A 49 -15.10 38.38 13.21
N LEU A 50 -15.81 38.13 14.30
CA LEU A 50 -17.23 37.77 14.31
C LEU A 50 -18.08 39.03 14.29
N VAL A 51 -19.03 39.07 13.35
CA VAL A 51 -19.98 40.18 13.19
C VAL A 51 -21.38 39.67 13.51
N TYR A 52 -22.04 40.28 14.50
CA TYR A 52 -23.38 39.89 14.91
C TYR A 52 -24.24 41.10 15.29
N SER A 53 -25.56 40.93 15.25
CA SER A 53 -26.51 41.96 15.66
C SER A 53 -26.63 42.00 17.18
N ASN A 54 -26.58 43.21 17.76
CA ASN A 54 -26.79 43.45 19.19
C ASN A 54 -28.27 43.30 19.58
N GLU A 55 -29.17 43.32 18.60
CA GLU A 55 -30.62 43.12 18.80
C GLU A 55 -30.97 41.63 18.94
N VAL A 56 -30.07 40.71 18.58
CA VAL A 56 -30.28 39.27 18.72
C VAL A 56 -29.96 38.86 20.17
N PRO A 57 -30.93 38.33 20.93
CA PRO A 57 -30.66 37.82 22.26
C PRO A 57 -29.58 36.73 22.24
N LYS A 58 -28.68 36.74 23.23
CA LYS A 58 -27.60 35.75 23.34
C LYS A 58 -28.12 34.31 23.28
N GLY A 59 -29.29 34.04 23.88
CA GLY A 59 -29.94 32.73 23.84
C GLY A 59 -30.23 32.26 22.41
N CYS A 60 -30.86 33.10 21.59
CA CYS A 60 -31.16 32.77 20.18
C CYS A 60 -29.89 32.59 19.34
N ALA A 61 -28.84 33.37 19.60
CA ALA A 61 -27.56 33.21 18.90
C ALA A 61 -26.88 31.88 19.26
N ILE A 62 -26.93 31.48 20.54
CA ILE A 62 -26.40 30.20 21.01
C ILE A 62 -27.20 29.04 20.43
N GLU A 63 -28.53 29.13 20.45
CA GLU A 63 -29.42 28.11 19.89
C GLU A 63 -29.17 27.92 18.39
N ALA A 64 -29.14 28.99 17.60
CA ALA A 64 -28.83 28.92 16.18
C ALA A 64 -27.42 28.37 15.90
N ALA A 65 -26.42 28.73 16.73
CA ALA A 65 -25.07 28.17 16.61
C ALA A 65 -25.05 26.68 16.98
N PHE A 66 -25.80 26.28 18.00
CA PHE A 66 -25.92 24.90 18.44
C PHE A 66 -26.65 24.04 17.42
N GLU A 67 -27.75 24.51 16.83
CA GLU A 67 -28.45 23.85 15.73
C GLU A 67 -27.54 23.71 14.50
N SER A 68 -26.82 24.78 14.15
CA SER A 68 -25.85 24.75 13.03
C SER A 68 -24.71 23.77 13.28
N ALA A 69 -24.19 23.69 14.51
CA ALA A 69 -23.17 22.72 14.91
C ALA A 69 -23.74 21.29 15.03
N SER A 70 -25.02 21.17 15.37
CA SER A 70 -25.72 19.89 15.53
C SER A 70 -26.21 19.31 14.21
N SER A 71 -26.22 20.10 13.14
CA SER A 71 -26.53 19.66 11.78
C SER A 71 -25.73 18.41 11.42
N GLU A 72 -26.45 17.36 11.02
CA GLU A 72 -25.86 16.09 10.59
C GLU A 72 -24.89 16.28 9.42
N GLU A 73 -25.26 17.13 8.45
CA GLU A 73 -24.41 17.43 7.30
C GLU A 73 -23.07 18.00 7.73
N ARG A 74 -23.08 18.94 8.68
CA ARG A 74 -21.85 19.55 9.20
C ARG A 74 -20.99 18.53 9.95
N LYS A 75 -21.60 17.69 10.78
CA LYS A 75 -20.90 16.61 11.48
C LYS A 75 -20.23 15.64 10.50
N LEU A 76 -20.92 15.27 9.43
CA LEU A 76 -20.38 14.39 8.39
C LEU A 76 -19.22 15.06 7.64
N GLN A 77 -19.34 16.33 7.27
CA GLN A 77 -18.27 17.08 6.62
C GLN A 77 -17.03 17.21 7.52
N GLU A 78 -17.23 17.53 8.81
CA GLU A 78 -16.14 17.63 9.79
C GLU A 78 -15.47 16.27 10.04
N ALA A 79 -16.24 15.18 10.13
CA ALA A 79 -15.71 13.83 10.24
C ALA A 79 -14.89 13.43 9.00
N ALA A 80 -15.41 13.69 7.80
CA ALA A 80 -14.72 13.41 6.55
C ALA A 80 -13.41 14.23 6.42
N ALA A 81 -13.45 15.52 6.73
CA ALA A 81 -12.27 16.39 6.72
C ALA A 81 -11.21 15.92 7.73
N THR A 82 -11.65 15.50 8.92
CA THR A 82 -10.78 14.97 9.97
C THR A 82 -10.12 13.66 9.53
N LEU A 83 -10.91 12.70 9.02
CA LEU A 83 -10.39 11.43 8.51
C LEU A 83 -9.42 11.63 7.35
N ARG A 84 -9.77 12.49 6.39
CA ARG A 84 -8.89 12.81 5.25
C ARG A 84 -7.56 13.39 5.72
N ARG A 85 -7.58 14.33 6.66
CA ARG A 85 -6.35 14.92 7.24
C ARG A 85 -5.50 13.83 7.89
N LEU A 86 -6.09 12.99 8.75
CA LEU A 86 -5.37 11.93 9.44
C LEU A 86 -4.76 10.90 8.48
N ILE A 87 -5.46 10.54 7.40
CA ILE A 87 -4.92 9.66 6.35
C ILE A 87 -3.71 10.30 5.69
N LEU A 88 -3.78 11.59 5.34
CA LEU A 88 -2.67 12.29 4.68
C LEU A 88 -1.48 12.49 5.62
N ASP A 89 -1.73 12.71 6.92
CA ASP A 89 -0.67 12.80 7.92
C ASP A 89 0.01 11.44 8.07
N SER A 90 -0.75 10.34 8.22
CA SER A 90 -0.18 8.99 8.26
C SER A 90 0.57 8.60 6.98
N PHE A 91 0.13 9.07 5.82
CA PHE A 91 0.86 8.84 4.56
C PHE A 91 2.22 9.52 4.54
N LYS A 92 2.32 10.75 5.09
CA LYS A 92 3.60 11.49 5.18
C LYS A 92 4.57 10.85 6.17
N ASP A 93 4.03 10.34 7.27
CA ASP A 93 4.82 9.73 8.33
C ASP A 93 5.22 8.27 8.02
N HIS A 94 4.55 7.64 7.05
CA HIS A 94 4.83 6.25 6.67
C HIS A 94 6.19 6.13 5.97
N SER A 95 6.95 5.12 6.37
CA SER A 95 8.21 4.75 5.72
C SER A 95 7.96 4.41 4.25
N HIS A 96 8.84 4.86 3.36
CA HIS A 96 8.75 4.50 1.95
C HIS A 96 8.75 2.97 1.77
N MET A 97 7.72 2.47 1.09
CA MET A 97 7.62 1.06 0.72
C MET A 97 8.88 0.63 -0.06
N PRO A 98 9.56 -0.46 0.34
CA PRO A 98 10.64 -1.03 -0.43
C PRO A 98 10.13 -1.47 -1.80
N TRP A 99 10.98 -1.34 -2.82
CA TRP A 99 10.62 -1.71 -4.19
C TRP A 99 11.65 -2.72 -4.73
N PRO A 100 11.20 -3.86 -5.30
CA PRO A 100 9.88 -4.45 -5.09
C PRO A 100 9.62 -4.76 -3.59
N PRO A 101 8.36 -4.72 -3.11
CA PRO A 101 8.05 -5.06 -1.72
C PRO A 101 8.15 -6.57 -1.48
N THR A 102 8.73 -6.97 -0.34
CA THR A 102 8.79 -8.38 0.07
C THR A 102 7.44 -8.87 0.59
N SER A 103 7.24 -10.19 0.61
CA SER A 103 6.06 -10.83 1.22
C SER A 103 5.92 -10.44 2.69
N GLU A 104 7.01 -10.49 3.44
CA GLU A 104 7.05 -10.09 4.85
C GLU A 104 6.62 -8.62 5.04
N TYR A 105 7.12 -7.71 4.20
CA TYR A 105 6.71 -6.31 4.25
C TYR A 105 5.20 -6.16 4.03
N LEU A 106 4.65 -6.81 3.00
CA LEU A 106 3.23 -6.70 2.65
C LEU A 106 2.30 -7.27 3.73
N LEU A 107 2.75 -8.29 4.47
CA LEU A 107 1.98 -8.94 5.53
C LEU A 107 2.09 -8.24 6.89
N SER A 108 3.26 -7.67 7.21
CA SER A 108 3.53 -7.10 8.54
C SER A 108 3.41 -5.57 8.59
N SER A 109 4.01 -4.88 7.64
CA SER A 109 4.32 -3.44 7.72
C SER A 109 3.54 -2.62 6.70
N GLY A 110 3.05 -3.25 5.62
CA GLY A 110 2.28 -2.58 4.57
C GLY A 110 0.85 -2.21 4.96
N ASP A 111 0.32 -2.73 6.08
CA ASP A 111 -1.05 -2.49 6.56
C ASP A 111 -1.11 -1.50 7.75
N GLN A 112 -0.18 -0.54 7.80
CA GLN A 112 -0.18 0.53 8.81
C GLN A 112 -1.27 1.58 8.52
N LEU A 113 -2.50 1.23 8.88
CA LEU A 113 -3.70 2.05 8.66
C LEU A 113 -3.96 3.05 9.81
N PRO A 114 -4.51 4.25 9.53
CA PRO A 114 -4.86 5.20 10.58
C PRO A 114 -5.91 4.63 11.56
N SER A 115 -5.61 4.65 12.85
CA SER A 115 -6.48 4.07 13.89
C SER A 115 -7.88 4.71 13.94
N ALA A 116 -7.99 6.01 13.66
CA ALA A 116 -9.27 6.71 13.58
C ALA A 116 -10.15 6.20 12.44
N LEU A 117 -9.55 5.88 11.28
CA LEU A 117 -10.26 5.30 10.14
C LEU A 117 -10.76 3.90 10.47
N LEU A 118 -9.92 3.08 11.11
CA LEU A 118 -10.31 1.75 11.57
C LEU A 118 -11.47 1.83 12.54
N LYS A 119 -11.39 2.69 13.58
CA LYS A 119 -12.48 2.89 14.55
C LYS A 119 -13.78 3.35 13.88
N PHE A 120 -13.68 4.28 12.93
CA PHE A 120 -14.84 4.75 12.16
C PHE A 120 -15.49 3.63 11.36
N LEU A 121 -14.72 2.88 10.58
CA LEU A 121 -15.24 1.76 9.78
C LEU A 121 -15.74 0.60 10.65
N THR A 122 -15.10 0.33 11.78
CA THR A 122 -15.61 -0.63 12.76
C THR A 122 -16.97 -0.19 13.31
N ALA A 123 -17.12 1.08 13.70
CA ALA A 123 -18.40 1.59 14.17
C ALA A 123 -19.47 1.54 13.06
N LEU A 124 -19.08 1.79 11.81
CA LEU A 124 -19.97 1.77 10.65
C LEU A 124 -20.44 0.35 10.28
N LEU A 125 -19.55 -0.65 10.37
CA LEU A 125 -19.82 -2.02 9.92
C LEU A 125 -20.27 -2.96 11.06
N SER A 126 -20.13 -2.56 12.32
CA SER A 126 -20.58 -3.34 13.48
C SER A 126 -22.06 -3.08 13.78
N LYS A 127 -22.85 -4.15 13.81
CA LYS A 127 -24.30 -4.10 14.13
C LYS A 127 -24.62 -3.59 15.54
N GLN A 128 -23.66 -3.62 16.47
CA GLN A 128 -23.83 -3.25 17.89
C GLN A 128 -22.96 -2.05 18.32
N GLY A 129 -22.37 -1.30 17.39
CA GLY A 129 -21.43 -0.22 17.71
C GLY A 129 -20.05 -0.73 18.16
N THR A 130 -19.35 0.04 19.01
CA THR A 130 -17.97 -0.21 19.48
C THR A 130 -17.88 -1.43 20.40
N GLY A 131 -17.95 -2.64 19.85
CA GLY A 131 -17.78 -3.91 20.55
C GLY A 131 -16.76 -4.83 19.87
N HIS A 132 -16.69 -6.09 20.32
CA HIS A 132 -15.83 -7.12 19.73
C HIS A 132 -16.28 -7.43 18.29
N ILE A 133 -15.40 -7.18 17.32
CA ILE A 133 -15.69 -7.35 15.90
C ILE A 133 -15.46 -8.82 15.50
N SER A 134 -16.33 -9.37 14.66
CA SER A 134 -16.06 -10.70 14.07
C SER A 134 -14.82 -10.67 13.17
N SER A 135 -14.13 -11.80 13.00
CA SER A 135 -12.99 -11.91 12.08
C SER A 135 -13.33 -11.52 10.64
N ARG A 136 -14.57 -11.83 10.21
CA ARG A 136 -15.11 -11.39 8.91
C ARG A 136 -15.18 -9.86 8.83
N SER A 137 -15.74 -9.22 9.85
CA SER A 137 -15.90 -7.77 9.91
C SER A 137 -14.56 -7.07 9.96
N GLU A 138 -13.60 -7.56 10.74
CA GLU A 138 -12.25 -7.01 10.78
C GLU A 138 -11.58 -7.04 9.40
N ARG A 139 -11.67 -8.17 8.69
CA ARG A 139 -11.14 -8.29 7.33
C ARG A 139 -11.79 -7.29 6.36
N LEU A 140 -13.11 -7.07 6.48
CA LEU A 140 -13.82 -6.08 5.65
C LEU A 140 -13.41 -4.64 5.99
N VAL A 141 -13.30 -4.31 7.28
CA VAL A 141 -12.82 -3.01 7.76
C VAL A 141 -11.44 -2.71 7.18
N ARG A 142 -10.48 -3.63 7.31
CA ARG A 142 -9.12 -3.45 6.77
C ARG A 142 -9.13 -3.31 5.26
N SER A 143 -9.88 -4.17 4.55
CA SER A 143 -10.01 -4.11 3.09
C SER A 143 -10.56 -2.76 2.59
N MET A 144 -11.57 -2.20 3.27
CA MET A 144 -12.13 -0.89 2.94
C MET A 144 -11.20 0.26 3.33
N ALA A 145 -10.53 0.14 4.48
CA ALA A 145 -9.57 1.14 4.94
C ALA A 145 -8.40 1.29 3.95
N GLN A 146 -7.89 0.18 3.41
CA GLN A 146 -6.87 0.19 2.37
C GLN A 146 -7.37 0.88 1.09
N ASP A 147 -8.62 0.61 0.64
CA ASP A 147 -9.21 1.32 -0.50
C ASP A 147 -9.29 2.82 -0.25
N ILE A 148 -9.77 3.25 0.93
CA ILE A 148 -9.90 4.67 1.25
C ILE A 148 -8.52 5.34 1.28
N CYS A 149 -7.51 4.74 1.93
CA CYS A 149 -6.16 5.30 1.98
C CYS A 149 -5.54 5.41 0.59
N TYR A 150 -5.67 4.36 -0.24
CA TYR A 150 -5.20 4.38 -1.62
C TYR A 150 -5.88 5.49 -2.43
N ASN A 151 -7.20 5.61 -2.36
CA ASN A 151 -7.95 6.59 -3.17
C ASN A 151 -7.76 8.04 -2.68
N VAL A 152 -7.72 8.28 -1.36
CA VAL A 152 -7.46 9.61 -0.79
C VAL A 152 -6.07 10.14 -1.17
N THR A 153 -5.10 9.25 -1.31
CA THR A 153 -3.74 9.58 -1.76
C THR A 153 -3.57 9.50 -3.28
N CYS A 154 -4.67 9.39 -4.04
CA CYS A 154 -4.66 9.29 -5.51
C CYS A 154 -3.73 8.17 -6.03
N GLY A 155 -3.69 7.05 -5.29
CA GLY A 155 -2.88 5.88 -5.60
C GLY A 155 -1.39 6.04 -5.31
N GLN A 156 -0.94 7.12 -4.66
CA GLN A 156 0.46 7.26 -4.24
C GLN A 156 0.82 6.31 -3.11
N TRP A 157 -0.07 6.14 -2.13
CA TRP A 157 0.11 5.15 -1.08
C TRP A 157 -0.25 3.77 -1.62
N LYS A 158 0.76 2.96 -1.91
CA LYS A 158 0.56 1.59 -2.40
C LYS A 158 0.16 0.70 -1.23
N MET A 159 -1.12 0.38 -1.13
CA MET A 159 -1.63 -0.54 -0.11
C MET A 159 -1.47 -2.00 -0.56
N PRO A 160 -1.25 -2.95 0.38
CA PRO A 160 -1.07 -4.37 0.06
C PRO A 160 -2.21 -4.94 -0.80
N LYS A 161 -3.47 -4.64 -0.48
CA LYS A 161 -4.64 -5.07 -1.27
C LYS A 161 -4.50 -4.67 -2.74
N HIS A 162 -4.10 -3.43 -3.02
CA HIS A 162 -4.05 -2.93 -4.40
C HIS A 162 -2.96 -3.58 -5.24
N LEU A 163 -1.84 -3.95 -4.61
CA LEU A 163 -0.77 -4.69 -5.27
C LEU A 163 -1.13 -6.17 -5.40
N LEU A 164 -1.47 -6.83 -4.28
CA LEU A 164 -1.72 -8.27 -4.22
C LEU A 164 -2.92 -8.67 -5.07
N LEU A 165 -4.05 -7.97 -4.98
CA LEU A 165 -5.23 -8.29 -5.80
C LEU A 165 -4.93 -8.11 -7.29
N GLY A 166 -4.23 -7.02 -7.66
CA GLY A 166 -3.86 -6.76 -9.04
C GLY A 166 -2.90 -7.82 -9.60
N MET A 167 -1.84 -8.12 -8.85
CA MET A 167 -0.86 -9.15 -9.22
C MET A 167 -1.50 -10.53 -9.37
N THR A 168 -2.31 -10.95 -8.40
CA THR A 168 -3.01 -12.24 -8.44
C THR A 168 -3.93 -12.34 -9.65
N MET A 169 -4.75 -11.32 -9.91
CA MET A 169 -5.64 -11.32 -11.07
C MET A 169 -4.88 -11.33 -12.39
N ARG A 170 -3.73 -10.66 -12.44
CA ARG A 170 -2.88 -10.66 -13.64
C ARG A 170 -2.29 -12.04 -13.88
N HIS A 171 -1.78 -12.70 -12.85
CA HIS A 171 -1.23 -14.06 -12.97
C HIS A 171 -2.29 -15.11 -13.32
N LEU A 172 -3.48 -15.01 -12.72
CA LEU A 172 -4.56 -15.98 -12.97
C LEU A 172 -5.20 -15.83 -14.36
N THR A 173 -5.27 -14.61 -14.89
CA THR A 173 -6.07 -14.34 -16.11
C THR A 173 -5.27 -13.84 -17.30
N GLY A 174 -4.09 -13.26 -17.08
CA GLY A 174 -3.33 -12.54 -18.11
C GLY A 174 -4.07 -11.32 -18.71
N SER A 175 -5.26 -10.97 -18.21
CA SER A 175 -6.16 -10.04 -18.90
C SER A 175 -5.99 -8.60 -18.44
N PHE A 176 -5.45 -7.77 -19.35
CA PHE A 176 -5.41 -6.31 -19.18
C PHE A 176 -6.80 -5.71 -18.89
N GLN A 177 -7.85 -6.25 -19.52
CA GLN A 177 -9.22 -5.73 -19.37
C GLN A 177 -9.72 -5.91 -17.94
N VAL A 178 -9.51 -7.08 -17.34
CA VAL A 178 -9.92 -7.37 -15.96
C VAL A 178 -9.20 -6.45 -14.98
N ILE A 179 -7.88 -6.28 -15.15
CA ILE A 179 -7.10 -5.36 -14.32
C ILE A 179 -7.59 -3.93 -14.45
N ASN A 180 -7.91 -3.47 -15.66
CA ASN A 180 -8.45 -2.13 -15.85
C ASN A 180 -9.80 -1.91 -15.18
N ILE A 181 -10.69 -2.91 -15.22
CA ILE A 181 -11.99 -2.84 -14.54
C ILE A 181 -11.77 -2.68 -13.03
N LEU A 182 -10.94 -3.54 -12.43
CA LEU A 182 -10.63 -3.49 -11.00
C LEU A 182 -9.94 -2.18 -10.59
N ASN A 183 -9.05 -1.66 -11.45
CA ASN A 183 -8.40 -0.39 -11.21
C ASN A 183 -9.38 0.78 -11.28
N ARG A 184 -10.31 0.76 -12.23
CA ARG A 184 -11.37 1.78 -12.36
C ARG A 184 -12.34 1.78 -11.17
N PHE A 185 -12.56 0.63 -10.55
CA PHE A 185 -13.30 0.53 -9.28
C PHE A 185 -12.46 0.89 -8.05
N GLY A 186 -11.18 1.23 -8.22
CA GLY A 186 -10.31 1.64 -7.13
C GLY A 186 -9.86 0.49 -6.21
N HIS A 187 -9.96 -0.76 -6.66
CA HIS A 187 -9.62 -1.95 -5.89
C HIS A 187 -8.22 -2.50 -6.16
N CYS A 188 -7.59 -2.13 -7.29
CA CYS A 188 -6.22 -2.53 -7.59
C CYS A 188 -5.39 -1.39 -8.19
N ALA A 189 -4.07 -1.57 -8.15
CA ALA A 189 -3.13 -0.70 -8.85
C ALA A 189 -3.31 -0.82 -10.37
N SER A 190 -2.85 0.21 -11.10
CA SER A 190 -2.95 0.23 -12.56
C SER A 190 -2.13 -0.92 -13.18
N HIS A 191 -2.55 -1.43 -14.33
CA HIS A 191 -1.79 -2.45 -15.06
C HIS A 191 -0.33 -2.04 -15.29
N SER A 192 -0.11 -0.76 -15.60
CA SER A 192 1.23 -0.18 -15.69
C SER A 192 2.08 -0.39 -14.43
N THR A 193 1.49 -0.13 -13.26
CA THR A 193 2.20 -0.29 -11.97
C THR A 193 2.50 -1.74 -11.69
N LEU A 194 1.61 -2.66 -12.10
CA LEU A 194 1.83 -4.09 -11.94
C LEU A 194 2.96 -4.60 -12.85
N LEU A 195 3.01 -4.16 -14.12
CA LEU A 195 4.14 -4.49 -15.00
C LEU A 195 5.47 -3.94 -14.49
N GLU A 196 5.45 -2.75 -13.89
CA GLU A 196 6.64 -2.19 -13.25
C GLU A 196 7.09 -3.03 -12.04
N LEU A 197 6.13 -3.51 -11.25
CA LEU A 197 6.41 -4.39 -10.12
C LEU A 197 7.00 -5.72 -10.60
N GLU A 198 6.41 -6.35 -11.61
CA GLU A 198 6.94 -7.59 -12.21
C GLU A 198 8.33 -7.42 -12.80
N THR A 199 8.56 -6.30 -13.49
CA THR A 199 9.88 -5.98 -14.03
C THR A 199 10.89 -5.82 -12.91
N ALA A 200 10.55 -5.11 -11.83
CA ALA A 200 11.43 -4.95 -10.68
C ALA A 200 11.70 -6.28 -9.95
N MET A 201 10.71 -7.17 -9.85
CA MET A 201 10.90 -8.52 -9.33
C MET A 201 11.83 -9.34 -10.23
N CYS A 202 11.63 -9.29 -11.55
CA CYS A 202 12.49 -9.97 -12.52
C CYS A 202 13.93 -9.44 -12.47
N ASP A 203 14.12 -8.12 -12.47
CA ASP A 203 15.42 -7.48 -12.36
C ASP A 203 16.11 -7.89 -11.04
N SER A 204 15.39 -7.95 -9.92
CA SER A 204 15.95 -8.42 -8.64
C SER A 204 16.40 -9.89 -8.71
N VAL A 205 15.65 -10.74 -9.41
CA VAL A 205 16.04 -12.13 -9.63
C VAL A 205 17.27 -12.21 -10.53
N VAL A 206 17.39 -11.40 -11.58
CA VAL A 206 18.55 -11.39 -12.48
C VAL A 206 19.80 -10.85 -11.77
N GLU A 207 19.67 -9.83 -10.92
CA GLU A 207 20.78 -9.30 -10.14
C GLU A 207 21.25 -10.28 -9.04
N CYS A 208 20.30 -11.02 -8.46
CA CYS A 208 20.59 -12.06 -7.46
C CYS A 208 20.84 -13.44 -8.07
N SER A 209 20.65 -13.64 -9.38
CA SER A 209 20.70 -14.97 -9.97
C SER A 209 22.13 -15.48 -9.95
N THR A 210 22.40 -16.34 -8.97
CA THR A 210 23.45 -17.33 -9.07
C THR A 210 23.00 -18.40 -10.05
N ASN A 211 23.94 -19.04 -10.76
CA ASN A 211 23.64 -20.22 -11.60
C ASN A 211 23.07 -21.40 -10.79
N LEU A 212 23.01 -21.27 -9.46
CA LEU A 212 22.52 -22.27 -8.54
C LEU A 212 21.24 -21.76 -7.85
N PRO A 213 20.27 -22.65 -7.54
CA PRO A 213 19.10 -22.31 -6.73
C PRO A 213 19.49 -21.66 -5.39
N SER A 214 18.64 -20.82 -4.79
CA SER A 214 18.96 -20.20 -3.49
C SER A 214 19.18 -21.22 -2.36
N ALA A 215 18.62 -22.42 -2.51
CA ALA A 215 18.82 -23.52 -1.58
C ALA A 215 20.24 -24.14 -1.68
N ALA A 216 20.99 -23.81 -2.74
CA ALA A 216 22.30 -24.34 -2.99
C ALA A 216 23.37 -23.59 -2.21
N LEU A 217 24.18 -24.35 -1.48
CA LEU A 217 25.45 -23.87 -0.94
C LEU A 217 26.39 -23.49 -2.10
N ALA A 218 27.03 -22.34 -2.00
CA ALA A 218 28.01 -21.89 -3.00
C ALA A 218 29.29 -22.75 -2.99
N TYR A 219 29.63 -23.35 -1.86
CA TYR A 219 30.88 -24.13 -1.66
C TYR A 219 30.67 -25.38 -0.78
N PRO A 220 29.83 -26.35 -1.17
CA PRO A 220 29.76 -27.62 -0.47
C PRO A 220 31.04 -28.44 -0.74
N LYS A 221 31.34 -29.38 0.15
CA LYS A 221 32.44 -30.33 -0.07
C LYS A 221 32.14 -31.28 -1.23
N ILE A 222 30.88 -31.71 -1.34
CA ILE A 222 30.38 -32.62 -2.37
C ILE A 222 29.04 -32.09 -2.89
N THR A 223 28.92 -32.01 -4.22
CA THR A 223 27.64 -31.76 -4.90
C THR A 223 27.40 -32.86 -5.92
N HIS A 224 26.23 -33.50 -5.85
CA HIS A 224 25.74 -34.39 -6.88
C HIS A 224 24.61 -33.73 -7.65
N PHE A 225 24.69 -33.78 -8.98
CA PHE A 225 23.64 -33.36 -9.88
C PHE A 225 23.14 -34.57 -10.64
N CYS A 226 21.84 -34.81 -10.59
CA CYS A 226 21.16 -35.80 -11.40
C CYS A 226 20.13 -35.06 -12.25
N TRP A 227 20.25 -35.12 -13.56
CA TRP A 227 19.31 -34.50 -14.50
C TRP A 227 18.62 -35.59 -15.30
N ASP A 228 17.33 -35.42 -15.50
CA ASP A 228 16.54 -36.30 -16.36
C ASP A 228 15.53 -35.48 -17.17
N ASN A 229 15.11 -36.02 -18.30
CA ASN A 229 14.03 -35.43 -19.07
C ASN A 229 12.71 -35.73 -18.37
N PHE A 230 11.89 -34.72 -18.24
CA PHE A 230 10.53 -34.83 -17.76
C PHE A 230 9.61 -34.45 -18.89
N ASP A 231 9.15 -35.50 -19.53
CA ASP A 231 8.25 -35.43 -20.64
C ASP A 231 6.85 -35.81 -20.19
N LEU A 232 5.90 -34.90 -20.39
CA LEU A 232 4.48 -35.14 -20.14
C LEU A 232 3.74 -35.10 -21.46
N THR A 233 2.69 -35.93 -21.53
CA THR A 233 1.74 -35.98 -22.65
C THR A 233 2.39 -36.21 -24.02
N GLU A 234 3.45 -37.01 -24.09
CA GLU A 234 4.22 -37.27 -25.32
C GLU A 234 3.41 -37.96 -26.43
N GLU A 235 2.38 -38.74 -26.08
CA GLU A 235 1.56 -39.48 -27.05
C GLU A 235 0.46 -38.60 -27.66
N THR A 236 0.88 -37.54 -28.36
CA THR A 236 -0.02 -36.74 -29.20
C THR A 236 0.38 -36.88 -30.66
N ILE A 237 -0.62 -37.07 -31.53
CA ILE A 237 -0.42 -37.30 -32.98
C ILE A 237 0.18 -36.05 -33.67
N ASP A 238 -0.08 -34.88 -33.10
CA ASP A 238 0.33 -33.57 -33.64
C ASP A 238 1.48 -32.91 -32.86
N GLY A 239 1.95 -33.52 -31.77
CA GLY A 239 2.96 -32.94 -30.88
C GLY A 239 2.47 -31.71 -30.10
N SER A 240 1.15 -31.43 -30.10
CA SER A 240 0.60 -30.25 -29.42
C SER A 240 0.27 -30.56 -27.96
N GLY A 241 0.57 -29.61 -27.05
CA GLY A 241 0.32 -29.80 -25.63
C GLY A 241 1.25 -30.81 -24.94
N THR A 242 2.35 -31.22 -25.59
CA THR A 242 3.43 -31.94 -24.92
C THR A 242 4.26 -30.96 -24.09
N THR A 243 4.75 -31.41 -22.93
CA THR A 243 5.71 -30.65 -22.13
C THR A 243 7.03 -31.37 -22.17
N HIS A 244 8.04 -30.75 -22.77
CA HIS A 244 9.42 -31.23 -22.76
C HIS A 244 10.24 -30.33 -21.86
N SER A 245 10.59 -30.82 -20.67
CA SER A 245 11.33 -30.04 -19.68
C SER A 245 12.37 -30.90 -18.99
N THR A 246 13.62 -30.44 -18.88
CA THR A 246 14.64 -31.17 -18.13
C THR A 246 14.53 -30.80 -16.65
N HIS A 247 14.35 -31.80 -15.79
CA HIS A 247 14.37 -31.61 -14.34
C HIS A 247 15.70 -32.07 -13.76
N GLY A 248 16.13 -31.42 -12.69
CA GLY A 248 17.37 -31.74 -12.00
C GLY A 248 17.14 -31.89 -10.51
N ILE A 249 17.77 -32.90 -9.91
CA ILE A 249 17.95 -33.02 -8.47
C ILE A 249 19.38 -32.65 -8.14
N MET A 250 19.53 -31.79 -7.14
CA MET A 250 20.80 -31.35 -6.61
C MET A 250 20.92 -31.81 -5.15
N ILE A 251 21.91 -32.64 -4.85
CA ILE A 251 22.19 -33.15 -3.50
C ILE A 251 23.52 -32.56 -3.05
N GLN A 252 23.52 -31.89 -1.90
CA GLN A 252 24.71 -31.32 -1.30
C GLN A 252 24.90 -31.87 0.11
N GLU A 253 26.16 -32.14 0.48
CA GLU A 253 26.53 -32.44 1.86
C GLU A 253 26.50 -31.14 2.69
N ILE A 254 25.63 -31.10 3.71
CA ILE A 254 25.47 -29.95 4.60
C ILE A 254 26.18 -30.25 5.93
N LYS A 255 27.04 -29.34 6.38
CA LYS A 255 27.59 -29.36 7.75
C LYS A 255 26.68 -28.56 8.69
N GLU A 256 26.58 -28.99 9.96
CA GLU A 256 25.94 -28.21 11.02
C GLU A 256 26.58 -26.81 11.07
N GLY A 257 25.75 -25.76 10.93
CA GLY A 257 26.18 -24.35 10.82
C GLY A 257 26.02 -23.72 9.42
N ASN A 258 25.89 -24.50 8.35
CA ASN A 258 25.66 -23.97 7.00
C ASN A 258 24.18 -23.74 6.65
N MET A 259 23.25 -24.29 7.43
CA MET A 259 21.79 -24.13 7.24
C MET A 259 21.35 -22.66 7.31
N GLU A 260 21.98 -21.85 8.18
CA GLU A 260 21.64 -20.43 8.35
C GLU A 260 21.97 -19.60 7.10
N LYS A 261 22.99 -19.99 6.31
CA LYS A 261 23.38 -19.31 5.06
C LYS A 261 22.48 -19.63 3.87
N ILE A 262 21.73 -20.73 3.92
CA ILE A 262 20.83 -21.17 2.84
C ILE A 262 19.55 -20.30 2.80
N MET A 263 19.18 -19.67 3.92
CA MET A 263 17.91 -18.95 4.06
C MET A 263 17.99 -17.45 3.73
N GLU A 264 19.18 -16.84 3.69
CA GLU A 264 19.32 -15.42 3.36
C GLU A 264 19.36 -15.21 1.85
N GLN A 265 18.18 -15.08 1.22
CA GLN A 265 18.15 -14.49 -0.11
C GLN A 265 18.54 -13.02 -0.01
N PRO A 266 19.54 -12.55 -0.79
CA PRO A 266 19.83 -11.14 -0.87
C PRO A 266 18.59 -10.43 -1.42
N THR A 267 17.91 -9.69 -0.56
CA THR A 267 16.78 -8.87 -0.96
C THR A 267 17.36 -7.61 -1.62
N VAL A 268 17.59 -7.66 -2.92
CA VAL A 268 18.08 -6.48 -3.63
C VAL A 268 16.95 -5.46 -3.73
N LYS A 269 17.13 -4.34 -3.03
CA LYS A 269 16.25 -3.17 -3.13
C LYS A 269 16.62 -2.43 -4.41
N THR A 270 15.79 -2.54 -5.44
CA THR A 270 15.95 -1.77 -6.67
C THR A 270 15.16 -0.46 -6.59
N GLY A 271 15.73 0.62 -7.12
CA GLY A 271 14.98 1.88 -7.26
C GLY A 271 13.81 1.71 -8.23
N LYS A 272 12.74 2.51 -8.09
CA LYS A 272 11.63 2.52 -9.07
C LYS A 272 12.12 3.03 -10.42
N THR A 273 12.24 2.14 -11.41
CA THR A 273 12.76 2.46 -12.74
C THR A 273 11.68 2.84 -13.74
N LYS A 274 10.39 2.62 -13.43
CA LYS A 274 9.25 2.75 -14.37
C LYS A 274 9.32 1.86 -15.62
N LYS A 275 10.29 0.95 -15.70
CA LYS A 275 10.40 -0.05 -16.76
C LYS A 275 9.26 -1.06 -16.59
N ARG A 276 8.70 -1.52 -17.71
CA ARG A 276 7.51 -2.41 -17.75
C ARG A 276 7.77 -3.69 -18.52
N SER A 277 9.03 -3.92 -18.85
CA SER A 277 9.53 -5.10 -19.55
C SER A 277 10.94 -5.37 -19.07
N ALA A 278 11.21 -6.63 -18.74
CA ALA A 278 12.57 -7.10 -18.50
C ALA A 278 13.32 -7.18 -19.83
N THR A 279 14.58 -6.75 -19.84
CA THR A 279 15.46 -6.95 -20.99
C THR A 279 16.23 -8.23 -20.75
N PHE A 280 15.87 -9.31 -21.44
CA PHE A 280 16.63 -10.55 -21.37
C PHE A 280 18.00 -10.34 -22.04
N LYS A 281 19.06 -10.43 -21.26
CA LYS A 281 20.43 -10.56 -21.77
C LYS A 281 20.83 -12.02 -21.59
N PRO A 282 21.03 -12.79 -22.68
CA PRO A 282 21.52 -14.15 -22.55
C PRO A 282 22.88 -14.11 -21.86
N HIS A 283 22.98 -14.73 -20.69
CA HIS A 283 24.26 -14.93 -20.05
C HIS A 283 25.02 -15.97 -20.87
N GLN A 284 26.23 -15.65 -21.32
CA GLN A 284 27.14 -16.69 -21.79
C GLN A 284 27.43 -17.60 -20.59
N ILE A 285 27.03 -18.87 -20.70
CA ILE A 285 27.37 -19.89 -19.72
C ILE A 285 28.89 -19.92 -19.64
N GLN A 286 29.45 -19.68 -18.46
CA GLN A 286 30.89 -19.78 -18.24
C GLN A 286 31.36 -21.19 -18.63
N PRO A 287 32.51 -21.34 -19.31
CA PRO A 287 33.04 -22.66 -19.62
C PRO A 287 33.18 -23.49 -18.34
N CYS A 288 32.49 -24.63 -18.27
CA CYS A 288 32.65 -25.56 -17.16
C CYS A 288 33.96 -26.33 -17.37
N TYR A 289 34.99 -25.99 -16.59
CA TYR A 289 36.22 -26.76 -16.55
C TYR A 289 36.04 -27.88 -15.52
N ALA A 290 35.80 -29.11 -15.99
CA ALA A 290 35.86 -30.29 -15.14
C ALA A 290 37.33 -30.50 -14.73
N THR A 291 37.74 -29.99 -13.58
CA THR A 291 38.95 -30.48 -12.91
C THR A 291 38.71 -31.92 -12.46
N GLY A 292 39.75 -32.75 -12.46
CA GLY A 292 39.66 -34.20 -12.20
C GLY A 292 38.72 -34.53 -11.03
N LYS A 293 37.85 -35.54 -11.22
CA LYS A 293 36.88 -35.98 -10.21
C LYS A 293 37.61 -36.26 -8.90
N ALA A 294 37.31 -35.50 -7.86
CA ALA A 294 37.67 -35.90 -6.51
C ALA A 294 36.76 -37.07 -6.12
N GLU A 295 37.36 -38.24 -5.84
CA GLU A 295 36.61 -39.38 -5.32
C GLU A 295 36.15 -39.09 -3.90
N PRO A 296 34.97 -39.58 -3.48
CA PRO A 296 34.54 -39.48 -2.10
C PRO A 296 35.55 -40.22 -1.20
N SER A 297 36.23 -39.48 -0.32
CA SER A 297 37.09 -40.08 0.70
C SER A 297 36.21 -40.72 1.78
N LEU A 298 36.07 -42.04 1.74
CA LEU A 298 35.59 -42.79 2.90
C LEU A 298 36.63 -42.60 4.01
N THR A 299 36.29 -41.84 5.05
CA THR A 299 37.08 -41.87 6.28
C THR A 299 36.84 -43.23 6.91
N ASP A 300 37.87 -44.07 6.97
CA ASP A 300 37.84 -45.31 7.74
C ASP A 300 37.49 -44.97 9.18
N SER A 301 36.22 -45.16 9.54
CA SER A 301 35.83 -45.32 10.93
C SER A 301 36.40 -46.65 11.37
N THR A 302 37.65 -46.64 11.88
CA THR A 302 38.21 -47.71 12.68
C THR A 302 37.31 -47.90 13.90
N THR A 303 36.28 -48.73 13.74
CA THR A 303 35.54 -49.29 14.86
C THR A 303 36.48 -50.27 15.51
N THR A 304 37.12 -49.86 16.61
CA THR A 304 37.78 -50.77 17.53
C THR A 304 36.74 -51.75 18.04
N VAL A 305 36.81 -52.99 17.55
CA VAL A 305 36.10 -54.13 18.11
C VAL A 305 36.84 -54.49 19.40
N GLU A 306 36.28 -54.14 20.55
CA GLU A 306 36.71 -54.69 21.84
C GLU A 306 36.36 -56.18 21.86
N ASN A 307 37.41 -57.02 21.94
CA ASN A 307 37.31 -58.44 22.21
C ASN A 307 36.97 -58.63 23.70
N ASP A 308 35.72 -58.97 24.01
CA ASP A 308 35.38 -59.61 25.27
C ASP A 308 35.35 -61.13 25.07
N GLN A 309 36.37 -61.80 25.62
CA GLN A 309 36.37 -63.24 25.89
C GLN A 309 36.61 -63.47 27.40
N GLU A 310 35.84 -64.43 27.94
CA GLU A 310 35.99 -65.18 29.21
C GLU A 310 35.41 -64.59 30.51
N ARG A 311 34.20 -65.04 30.88
CA ARG A 311 33.98 -66.18 31.81
C ARG A 311 32.51 -66.61 31.89
#